data_AF-A0A938RQR4-F1
#
_entry.id   AF-A0A938RQR4-F1
#
_cell.length_a   1.000
_cell.length_b   1.000
_cell.length_c   1.000
_cell.angle_alpha   90.00
_cell.angle_beta   90.00
_cell.angle_gamma   90.00
#
_symmetry.space_group_name_H-M   'P 1'
#
loop_
_entity.id
_entity.type
_entity.pdbx_description
1 polymer ?
#
loop_
_entity_poly.entity_id
_entity_poly.type
_entity_poly.pdbx_seq_one_letter_code
_entity_poly.pdbx_strand_id
1 'polypeptide(L)'
;MSGNKVRRVREALMMSKAELARKAGLSTLTIDRVEAGKTCRLDTKRKILHALGLRVADKDSVFGDRSIEHLIATHISDAHTGGN
;
A
#
# COMPACT_ATOMS: atom_id res chain seq x y z
N MET A 1 5.69 6.59 -12.99
CA MET A 1 4.42 6.83 -12.28
C MET A 1 4.26 5.75 -11.23
N SER A 2 4.41 6.10 -9.95
CA SER A 2 4.35 5.18 -8.82
C SER A 2 2.98 4.49 -8.77
N GLY A 3 2.99 3.15 -8.76
CA GLY A 3 1.80 2.30 -8.89
C GLY A 3 0.91 2.23 -7.65
N ASN A 4 0.58 3.37 -7.05
CA ASN A 4 -0.39 3.43 -5.96
C ASN A 4 -1.80 3.15 -6.51
N LYS A 5 -2.46 2.13 -5.97
CA LYS A 5 -3.79 1.66 -6.36
C LYS A 5 -4.90 2.07 -5.39
N VAL A 6 -4.61 2.85 -4.35
CA VAL A 6 -5.60 3.31 -3.34
C VAL A 6 -6.83 3.92 -4.02
N ARG A 7 -6.64 4.80 -5.00
CA ARG A 7 -7.74 5.42 -5.75
C ARG A 7 -8.63 4.38 -6.44
N ARG A 8 -8.01 3.41 -7.12
CA ARG A 8 -8.72 2.35 -7.85
C ARG A 8 -9.50 1.45 -6.91
N VAL A 9 -8.90 1.07 -5.78
CA VAL A 9 -9.57 0.24 -4.75
C VAL A 9 -10.76 1.01 -4.16
N ARG A 10 -10.56 2.29 -3.83
CA ARG A 10 -11.63 3.15 -3.31
C ARG A 10 -12.79 3.26 -4.30
N GLU A 11 -12.50 3.53 -5.57
CA GLU A 11 -13.52 3.67 -6.63
C GLU A 11 -14.25 2.34 -6.92
N ALA A 12 -13.55 1.20 -6.85
CA ALA A 12 -14.17 -0.12 -6.97
C ALA A 12 -15.17 -0.43 -5.84
N LEU A 13 -14.95 0.14 -4.65
CA LEU A 13 -15.87 0.08 -3.52
C LEU A 13 -16.97 1.16 -3.56
N MET A 14 -17.07 1.92 -4.65
CA MET A 14 -17.96 3.10 -4.80
C MET A 14 -17.84 4.12 -3.66
N MET A 15 -16.66 4.20 -3.04
CA MET A 15 -16.41 5.02 -1.87
C MET A 15 -15.92 6.41 -2.29
N SER A 16 -16.47 7.48 -1.71
CA SER A 16 -15.94 8.84 -1.95
C SER A 16 -14.64 9.08 -1.16
N LYS A 17 -13.82 10.07 -1.57
CA LYS A 17 -12.61 10.45 -0.81
C LYS A 17 -12.93 10.88 0.63
N ALA A 18 -14.03 11.63 0.80
CA ALA A 18 -14.50 12.07 2.10
C ALA A 18 -14.94 10.89 2.98
N GLU A 19 -15.56 9.88 2.39
CA GLU A 19 -15.95 8.68 3.12
C GLU A 19 -14.74 7.85 3.56
N LEU A 20 -13.75 7.65 2.68
CA LEU A 20 -12.50 6.98 3.04
C LEU A 20 -11.78 7.74 4.16
N ALA A 21 -11.71 9.07 4.07
CA ALA A 21 -11.09 9.92 5.08
C ALA A 21 -11.77 9.76 6.45
N ARG A 22 -13.10 9.80 6.50
CA ARG A 22 -13.88 9.59 7.73
C ARG A 22 -13.64 8.20 8.32
N LYS A 23 -13.71 7.14 7.50
CA LYS A 23 -13.48 5.75 7.95
C LYS A 23 -12.06 5.53 8.46
N ALA A 24 -11.06 6.20 7.87
CA ALA A 24 -9.67 6.10 8.27
C ALA A 24 -9.28 7.02 9.44
N GLY A 25 -10.15 7.95 9.86
CA GLY A 25 -9.81 8.98 10.85
C GLY A 25 -8.71 9.93 10.33
N LEU A 26 -8.77 10.28 9.05
CA LEU A 26 -7.81 11.16 8.36
C LEU A 26 -8.52 12.36 7.72
N SER A 27 -7.75 13.38 7.34
CA SER A 27 -8.29 14.48 6.53
C SER A 27 -8.47 14.05 5.07
N THR A 28 -9.43 14.65 4.37
CA THR A 28 -9.59 14.49 2.91
C THR A 28 -8.32 14.85 2.16
N LEU A 29 -7.62 15.91 2.58
CA LEU A 29 -6.34 16.33 2.03
C LEU A 29 -5.26 15.24 2.18
N THR A 30 -5.25 14.50 3.29
CA THR A 30 -4.34 13.36 3.48
C THR A 30 -4.62 12.27 2.47
N ILE A 31 -5.89 11.93 2.22
CA ILE A 31 -6.29 10.93 1.21
C ILE A 31 -5.86 11.40 -0.19
N ASP A 32 -6.09 12.66 -0.55
CA ASP A 32 -5.67 13.23 -1.83
C ASP A 32 -4.16 13.10 -2.05
N ARG A 33 -3.36 13.43 -1.02
CA ARG A 33 -1.90 13.30 -1.09
C ARG A 33 -1.46 11.85 -1.25
N VAL A 34 -2.11 10.92 -0.55
CA VAL A 34 -1.83 9.48 -0.67
C VAL A 34 -2.18 8.99 -2.07
N GLU A 35 -3.36 9.30 -2.60
CA GLU A 35 -3.76 8.91 -3.97
C GLU A 35 -2.83 9.50 -5.04
N ALA A 36 -2.27 10.69 -4.80
CA ALA A 36 -1.25 11.30 -5.65
C ALA A 36 0.14 10.62 -5.54
N GLY A 37 0.28 9.57 -4.74
CA GLY A 37 1.52 8.80 -4.58
C GLY A 37 2.55 9.47 -3.67
N LYS A 38 2.16 10.46 -2.84
CA LYS A 38 3.07 11.09 -1.89
C LYS A 38 3.40 10.14 -0.74
N THR A 39 4.60 10.28 -0.19
CA THR A 39 5.03 9.52 1.00
C THR A 39 4.11 9.82 2.19
N CYS A 40 3.79 8.80 2.96
CA CYS A 40 2.97 8.90 4.16
C CYS A 40 3.49 7.95 5.25
N ARG A 41 3.09 8.20 6.49
CA ARG A 41 3.50 7.39 7.64
C ARG A 41 2.89 5.99 7.56
N LEU A 42 3.56 5.01 8.18
CA LEU A 42 3.05 3.64 8.25
C LEU A 42 1.66 3.57 8.92
N ASP A 43 1.44 4.38 9.95
CA ASP A 43 0.14 4.52 10.61
C ASP A 43 -0.97 4.94 9.62
N THR A 44 -0.67 5.90 8.74
CA THR A 44 -1.61 6.35 7.69
C THR A 44 -1.96 5.20 6.75
N LYS A 45 -0.96 4.41 6.32
CA LYS A 45 -1.18 3.24 5.47
C LYS A 45 -2.07 2.20 6.15
N ARG A 46 -1.81 1.91 7.43
CA ARG A 46 -2.62 0.98 8.25
C ARG A 46 -4.07 1.43 8.35
N LYS A 47 -4.30 2.71 8.67
CA LYS A 47 -5.65 3.30 8.77
C LYS A 47 -6.41 3.21 7.44
N ILE A 48 -5.74 3.49 6.32
CA ILE A 48 -6.33 3.39 4.98
C ILE A 48 -6.68 1.94 4.63
N LEU A 49 -5.80 0.97 4.88
CA LEU A 49 -6.10 -0.44 4.64
C LEU A 49 -7.32 -0.90 5.42
N HIS A 50 -7.37 -0.58 6.72
CA HIS A 50 -8.50 -0.94 7.56
C HIS A 50 -9.80 -0.29 7.08
N ALA A 51 -9.77 0.98 6.67
CA ALA A 51 -10.92 1.69 6.12
C ALA A 51 -11.42 1.12 4.77
N LEU A 52 -10.53 0.51 4.00
CA LEU A 52 -10.85 -0.20 2.75
C LEU A 52 -11.27 -1.66 3.00
N GLY A 53 -11.31 -2.14 4.25
CA GLY A 53 -11.62 -3.53 4.58
C GLY A 53 -10.50 -4.51 4.24
N LEU A 54 -9.26 -4.04 4.13
CA LEU A 54 -8.09 -4.83 3.76
C LEU A 54 -7.20 -5.11 4.96
N ARG A 55 -6.37 -6.15 4.86
CA ARG A 55 -5.41 -6.51 5.90
C ARG A 55 -4.09 -5.77 5.69
N VAL A 56 -3.30 -5.67 6.76
CA VAL A 56 -1.96 -5.06 6.71
C VAL A 56 -1.03 -5.79 5.73
N ALA A 57 -1.22 -7.10 5.55
CA ALA A 57 -0.48 -7.91 4.58
C ALA A 57 -0.74 -7.48 3.12
N ASP A 58 -1.90 -6.86 2.84
CA ASP A 58 -2.27 -6.44 1.48
C ASP A 58 -1.59 -5.10 1.09
N LYS A 59 -0.78 -4.50 1.97
CA LYS A 59 -0.13 -3.19 1.79
C LYS A 59 0.59 -3.06 0.44
N ASP A 60 1.31 -4.09 0.01
CA ASP A 60 2.17 -4.03 -1.17
C ASP A 60 1.33 -4.00 -2.45
N SER A 61 0.20 -4.70 -2.43
CA SER A 61 -0.75 -4.71 -3.54
C SER A 61 -1.45 -3.36 -3.76
N VAL A 62 -1.61 -2.58 -2.68
CA VAL A 62 -2.35 -1.31 -2.64
C VAL A 62 -1.44 -0.10 -2.83
N PHE A 63 -0.35 0.01 -2.07
CA PHE A 63 0.53 1.18 -2.10
C PHE A 63 1.63 1.06 -3.13
N GLY A 64 1.94 -0.15 -3.60
CA GLY A 64 2.99 -0.37 -4.60
C GLY A 64 4.38 0.06 -4.12
N ASP A 65 4.58 0.13 -2.79
CA ASP A 65 5.92 0.22 -2.23
C ASP A 65 6.65 -1.03 -2.70
N ARG A 66 7.67 -0.88 -3.54
CA ARG A 66 8.68 -1.93 -3.67
C ARG A 66 9.46 -1.94 -2.37
N SER A 67 8.92 -2.63 -1.38
CA SER A 67 9.61 -2.91 -0.12
C SER A 67 10.91 -3.66 -0.43
N ILE A 68 11.91 -3.41 0.40
CA ILE A 68 13.23 -4.08 0.42
C ILE A 68 13.10 -5.62 0.37
N GLU A 69 11.98 -6.19 0.82
CA GLU A 69 11.66 -7.62 0.76
C GLU A 69 11.86 -8.26 -0.64
N HIS A 70 11.54 -7.55 -1.73
CA HIS A 70 11.79 -8.05 -3.10
C HIS A 70 13.28 -8.05 -3.48
N LEU A 71 14.04 -7.08 -2.97
CA LEU A 71 15.49 -7.01 -3.18
C LEU A 71 16.21 -8.13 -2.40
N ILE A 72 15.72 -8.51 -1.21
CA ILE A 72 16.29 -9.60 -0.41
C ILE A 72 15.98 -10.98 -1.03
N ALA A 73 14.74 -11.21 -1.49
CA ALA A 73 14.33 -12.49 -2.10
C ALA A 73 15.14 -12.85 -3.36
N THR A 74 15.65 -11.85 -4.07
CA THR A 74 16.46 -12.06 -5.28
C THR A 74 17.90 -12.49 -4.98
N HIS A 75 18.42 -12.24 -3.76
CA HIS A 75 19.81 -12.50 -3.40
C HIS A 75 20.06 -13.83 -2.65
N ILE A 76 19.01 -14.54 -2.19
CA ILE A 76 19.18 -15.78 -1.40
C ILE A 76 19.16 -17.05 -2.28
N SER A 77 18.98 -16.93 -3.61
CA SER A 77 18.82 -18.10 -4.50
C SER A 77 20.14 -18.68 -5.07
N ASP A 78 21.29 -18.03 -4.87
CA ASP A 78 22.57 -18.43 -5.52
C ASP A 78 23.51 -19.26 -4.64
N ALA A 79 23.00 -19.99 -3.64
CA ALA A 79 23.87 -20.75 -2.72
C ALA A 79 23.36 -22.17 -2.42
N HIS A 80 22.98 -22.96 -3.42
CA HIS A 80 23.07 -24.44 -3.31
C HIS A 80 22.94 -25.16 -4.66
N THR A 81 24.08 -25.39 -5.33
CA THR A 81 24.32 -26.59 -6.15
C THR A 81 25.84 -26.77 -6.13
N GLY A 82 26.39 -27.59 -5.23
CA GLY A 82 26.52 -29.02 -5.46
C GLY A 82 28.02 -29.33 -5.47
N GLY A 83 28.54 -29.74 -4.31
CA GLY A 83 29.89 -30.28 -4.22
C GLY A 83 30.00 -31.59 -4.99
N ASN A 84 31.13 -31.76 -5.66
CA ASN A 84 31.63 -33.05 -6.16
C ASN A 84 32.92 -33.36 -5.41
#